data_AF-A0A842MIU1-F1
#
_entry.id   AF-A0A842MIU1-F1
#
_cell.length_a   1.000
_cell.length_b   1.000
_cell.length_c   1.000
_cell.angle_alpha   90.00
_cell.angle_beta   90.00
_cell.angle_gamma   90.00
#
_symmetry.space_group_name_H-M   'P 1'
#
loop_
_entity.id
_entity.type
_entity.pdbx_description
1 polymer ?
#
loop_
_entity_poly.entity_id
_entity_poly.type
_entity_poly.pdbx_seq_one_letter_code
_entity_poly.pdbx_strand_id
1 'polypeptide(L)'
;MSDSEKERKDAEAAAPAPPTKKAAEAPKEQKEEKAPEVEDEEKVVEEKLISVNLRHAYLSYGRKATPKAVRIVKKVASRAFKAAEGEVKLSSSVNEALWRRGKTKTERRISLRVQKLESGVVRVLKAEA
;
A
#
# COMPACT_ATOMS: atom_id res chain seq x y z
N MET A 1 17.21 -62.35 -39.86
CA MET A 1 18.68 -62.36 -39.66
C MET A 1 19.07 -61.03 -39.05
N SER A 2 19.73 -61.09 -37.89
CA SER A 2 20.41 -60.02 -37.14
C SER A 2 19.52 -58.87 -36.63
N ASP A 3 19.15 -58.83 -35.34
CA ASP A 3 20.05 -58.55 -34.19
C ASP A 3 20.80 -57.23 -34.39
N SER A 4 20.38 -56.18 -33.68
CA SER A 4 21.29 -55.42 -32.82
C SER A 4 20.52 -54.32 -32.08
N GLU A 5 20.39 -54.58 -30.80
CA GLU A 5 20.09 -53.67 -29.70
C GLU A 5 21.14 -52.55 -29.62
N LYS A 6 20.72 -51.28 -29.48
CA LYS A 6 21.45 -50.20 -28.77
C LYS A 6 20.59 -48.93 -28.75
N GLU A 7 19.77 -48.74 -27.72
CA GLU A 7 20.08 -48.06 -26.45
C GLU A 7 19.99 -46.52 -26.53
N ARG A 8 19.41 -45.97 -25.44
CA ARG A 8 19.50 -44.61 -24.85
C ARG A 8 18.37 -43.65 -25.24
N LYS A 9 17.29 -43.58 -24.42
CA LYS A 9 17.14 -42.74 -23.19
C LYS A 9 16.92 -41.27 -23.57
N ASP A 10 15.96 -40.50 -23.06
CA ASP A 10 14.92 -40.61 -22.04
C ASP A 10 14.01 -39.36 -22.23
N ALA A 11 12.74 -39.45 -21.82
CA ALA A 11 11.80 -38.35 -21.49
C ALA A 11 11.37 -37.41 -22.66
N GLU A 12 10.12 -37.03 -22.86
CA GLU A 12 9.12 -36.61 -21.89
C GLU A 12 7.70 -36.72 -22.49
N ALA A 13 6.75 -37.00 -21.62
CA ALA A 13 5.41 -37.47 -21.91
C ALA A 13 4.50 -36.43 -22.59
N ALA A 14 3.93 -36.82 -23.73
CA ALA A 14 2.73 -36.21 -24.28
C ALA A 14 1.48 -36.81 -23.63
N ALA A 15 0.51 -35.94 -23.38
CA ALA A 15 -0.72 -36.11 -22.60
C ALA A 15 -1.52 -37.40 -22.86
N PRO A 16 -2.29 -37.82 -21.85
CA PRO A 16 -3.71 -38.06 -22.10
C PRO A 16 -4.61 -37.51 -20.98
N ALA A 17 -5.69 -36.82 -21.38
CA ALA A 17 -6.93 -36.78 -20.61
C ALA A 17 -7.72 -38.10 -20.88
N PRO A 18 -8.86 -38.45 -20.21
CA PRO A 18 -9.67 -37.80 -19.15
C PRO A 18 -10.07 -38.84 -18.05
N PRO A 19 -11.31 -38.88 -17.49
CA PRO A 19 -11.99 -38.04 -16.49
C PRO A 19 -12.27 -38.79 -15.16
N THR A 20 -12.70 -38.09 -14.08
CA THR A 20 -13.92 -38.39 -13.26
C THR A 20 -13.90 -37.87 -11.79
N LYS A 21 -15.00 -37.16 -11.46
CA LYS A 21 -15.85 -37.26 -10.26
C LYS A 21 -15.28 -37.04 -8.84
N LYS A 22 -15.85 -35.98 -8.19
CA LYS A 22 -16.77 -36.03 -7.02
C LYS A 22 -16.34 -35.15 -5.82
N ALA A 23 -17.34 -34.44 -5.29
CA ALA A 23 -17.48 -33.88 -3.94
C ALA A 23 -16.72 -32.59 -3.59
N ALA A 24 -17.45 -31.47 -3.58
CA ALA A 24 -17.62 -30.62 -2.39
C ALA A 24 -18.66 -29.53 -2.69
N GLU A 25 -19.86 -29.74 -2.17
CA GLU A 25 -20.94 -28.76 -2.09
C GLU A 25 -20.99 -28.25 -0.63
N ALA A 26 -21.37 -26.98 -0.48
CA ALA A 26 -21.82 -26.27 0.72
C ALA A 26 -20.82 -25.40 1.53
N PRO A 27 -21.32 -24.24 2.03
CA PRO A 27 -20.57 -23.01 2.31
C PRO A 27 -20.42 -22.74 3.82
N LYS A 28 -19.50 -21.84 4.22
CA LYS A 28 -19.41 -21.19 5.54
C LYS A 28 -18.56 -19.92 5.38
N GLU A 29 -19.19 -18.75 5.39
CA GLU A 29 -19.36 -17.93 6.60
C GLU A 29 -18.05 -17.34 7.11
N GLN A 30 -18.03 -16.00 7.09
CA GLN A 30 -17.53 -15.17 8.18
C GLN A 30 -16.11 -15.44 8.66
N LYS A 31 -15.21 -14.62 8.16
CA LYS A 31 -14.17 -14.01 9.00
C LYS A 31 -14.46 -12.51 8.99
N GLU A 32 -15.37 -12.10 9.88
CA GLU A 32 -15.02 -11.22 11.02
C GLU A 32 -14.36 -9.93 10.49
N GLU A 33 -15.08 -8.82 10.28
CA GLU A 33 -15.75 -8.08 11.35
C GLU A 33 -14.96 -8.14 12.66
N LYS A 34 -13.89 -7.35 12.72
CA LYS A 34 -13.40 -6.84 13.99
C LYS A 34 -12.90 -5.41 13.78
N ALA A 35 -13.75 -4.48 14.20
CA ALA A 35 -13.53 -3.09 14.58
C ALA A 35 -12.24 -2.39 14.07
N PRO A 36 -12.40 -1.18 13.54
CA PRO A 36 -12.26 -0.06 14.47
C PRO A 36 -13.35 0.99 14.27
N GLU A 37 -14.49 0.78 14.92
CA GLU A 37 -15.46 1.85 15.18
C GLU A 37 -15.13 2.59 16.49
N VAL A 38 -13.87 2.47 16.98
CA VAL A 38 -13.42 3.07 18.26
C VAL A 38 -12.28 4.08 18.07
N GLU A 39 -11.80 4.36 16.85
CA GLU A 39 -10.74 5.39 16.66
C GLU A 39 -11.27 6.82 16.43
N ASP A 40 -12.58 7.00 16.20
CA ASP A 40 -13.14 8.31 15.81
C ASP A 40 -13.62 9.19 16.98
N GLU A 41 -13.50 8.73 18.24
CA GLU A 41 -13.73 9.54 19.45
C GLU A 41 -12.45 9.97 20.18
N GLU A 42 -11.28 9.73 19.60
CA GLU A 42 -10.06 10.34 20.16
C GLU A 42 -10.10 11.86 19.90
N LYS A 43 -10.13 12.63 20.98
CA LYS A 43 -10.09 14.08 20.92
C LYS A 43 -8.83 14.52 20.16
N VAL A 44 -9.04 15.33 19.13
CA VAL A 44 -7.95 15.96 18.39
C VAL A 44 -7.43 17.11 19.24
N VAL A 45 -6.17 17.02 19.67
CA VAL A 45 -5.54 18.02 20.56
C VAL A 45 -5.08 19.25 19.75
N GLU A 46 -4.45 19.00 18.60
CA GLU A 46 -3.92 20.05 17.75
C GLU A 46 -4.20 19.75 16.28
N GLU A 47 -4.70 20.75 15.56
CA GLU A 47 -4.84 20.73 14.11
C GLU A 47 -3.95 21.80 13.47
N LYS A 48 -3.21 21.43 12.42
CA LYS A 48 -2.42 22.38 11.61
C LYS A 48 -2.63 22.10 10.12
N LEU A 49 -2.85 23.18 9.37
CA LEU A 49 -2.82 23.18 7.91
C LEU A 49 -1.39 23.49 7.45
N ILE A 50 -0.78 22.55 6.74
CA ILE A 50 0.58 22.72 6.21
C ILE A 50 0.61 22.39 4.72
N SER A 51 1.38 23.18 3.96
CA SER A 51 1.66 22.87 2.56
C SER A 51 3.00 22.14 2.45
N VAL A 52 2.99 20.95 1.87
CA VAL A 52 4.18 20.12 1.69
C VAL A 52 4.70 20.26 0.26
N ASN A 53 5.95 20.73 0.15
CA ASN A 53 6.67 20.78 -1.11
C ASN A 53 7.28 19.40 -1.42
N LEU A 54 6.75 18.73 -2.43
CA LEU A 54 7.19 17.41 -2.89
C LEU A 54 8.18 17.50 -4.07
N ARG A 55 8.74 18.68 -4.34
CA ARG A 55 9.71 18.92 -5.42
C ARG A 55 10.84 17.89 -5.44
N HIS A 56 11.38 17.54 -4.26
CA HIS A 56 12.45 16.55 -4.16
C HIS A 56 11.98 15.11 -4.51
N ALA A 57 10.73 14.77 -4.23
CA ALA A 57 10.15 13.50 -4.66
C ALA A 57 9.87 13.52 -6.17
N TYR A 58 9.32 14.62 -6.68
CA TYR A 58 9.03 14.80 -8.11
C TYR A 58 10.28 14.69 -8.99
N LEU A 59 11.40 15.27 -8.56
CA LEU A 59 12.69 15.21 -9.27
C LEU A 59 13.40 13.86 -9.16
N SER A 60 12.89 12.94 -8.34
CA SER A 60 13.54 11.65 -8.15
C SER A 60 13.34 10.75 -9.37
N TYR A 61 14.32 9.89 -9.63
CA TYR A 61 14.34 9.05 -10.81
C TYR A 61 13.16 8.05 -10.85
N GLY A 62 12.32 8.19 -11.87
CA GLY A 62 11.32 7.21 -12.30
C GLY A 62 10.42 6.69 -11.19
N ARG A 63 10.34 5.35 -11.06
CA ARG A 63 9.41 4.62 -10.16
C ARG A 63 9.65 4.85 -8.65
N LYS A 64 10.64 5.68 -8.28
CA LYS A 64 10.92 6.02 -6.88
C LYS A 64 10.23 7.31 -6.44
N ALA A 65 9.65 8.08 -7.36
CA ALA A 65 9.05 9.38 -7.06
C ALA A 65 7.94 9.30 -6.01
N THR A 66 6.90 8.51 -6.24
CA THR A 66 5.73 8.43 -5.34
C THR A 66 6.05 7.78 -3.99
N PRO A 67 6.78 6.65 -3.93
CA PRO A 67 7.23 6.10 -2.65
C PRO A 67 8.07 7.09 -1.83
N LYS A 68 8.88 7.93 -2.50
CA LYS A 68 9.65 8.97 -1.82
C LYS A 68 8.76 10.13 -1.36
N ALA A 69 7.71 10.46 -2.10
CA ALA A 69 6.72 11.46 -1.69
C ALA A 69 6.05 11.09 -0.37
N VAL A 70 5.61 9.83 -0.24
CA VAL A 70 5.02 9.29 1.00
C VAL A 70 5.99 9.46 2.18
N ARG A 71 7.28 9.13 1.98
CA ARG A 71 8.32 9.32 3.02
C ARG A 71 8.51 10.78 3.39
N ILE A 72 8.48 11.70 2.42
CA ILE A 72 8.61 13.14 2.70
C ILE A 72 7.41 13.61 3.53
N VAL A 73 6.19 13.20 3.18
CA VAL A 73 4.99 13.56 3.94
C VAL A 73 5.09 13.08 5.38
N LYS A 74 5.47 11.81 5.62
CA LYS A 74 5.69 11.27 6.96
C LYS A 74 6.73 12.08 7.75
N LYS A 75 7.85 12.42 7.12
CA LYS A 75 8.91 13.23 7.75
C LYS A 75 8.46 14.64 8.10
N VAL A 76 7.62 15.26 7.28
CA VAL A 76 7.12 16.60 7.57
C VAL A 76 6.10 16.55 8.70
N ALA A 77 5.20 15.57 8.71
CA ALA A 77 4.23 15.37 9.79
C ALA A 77 4.92 15.05 11.13
N SER A 78 5.92 14.15 11.12
CA SER A 78 6.68 13.81 12.33
C SER A 78 7.42 15.02 12.89
N ARG A 79 8.04 15.84 12.04
CA ARG A 79 8.70 17.08 12.45
C ARG A 79 7.75 18.12 13.03
N ALA A 80 6.55 18.26 12.44
CA ALA A 80 5.58 19.27 12.86
C ALA A 80 5.00 18.98 14.25
N PHE A 81 4.78 17.70 14.59
CA PHE A 81 4.14 17.28 15.84
C PHE A 81 5.07 16.56 16.82
N LYS A 82 6.37 16.45 16.48
CA LYS A 82 7.41 15.75 17.23
C LYS A 82 7.04 14.30 17.56
N ALA A 83 6.36 13.63 16.63
CA ALA A 83 5.94 12.24 16.75
C ALA A 83 6.94 11.29 16.08
N ALA A 84 6.92 10.00 16.44
CA ALA A 84 7.72 9.00 15.74
C ALA A 84 7.19 8.76 14.31
N GLU A 85 8.07 8.49 13.33
CA GLU A 85 7.64 8.23 11.94
C GLU A 85 6.70 7.00 11.81
N GLY A 86 6.77 6.07 12.77
CA GLY A 86 5.92 4.88 12.82
C GLY A 86 4.47 5.17 13.23
N GLU A 87 4.23 6.25 13.97
CA GLU A 87 2.91 6.64 14.51
C GLU A 87 2.13 7.56 13.55
N VAL A 88 2.71 7.88 12.38
CA VAL A 88 2.05 8.72 11.38
C VAL A 88 1.17 7.86 10.47
N LYS A 89 -0.15 7.97 10.65
CA LYS A 89 -1.17 7.35 9.80
C LYS A 89 -1.62 8.33 8.71
N LEU A 90 -1.45 7.94 7.44
CA LEU A 90 -1.98 8.71 6.30
C LEU A 90 -3.37 8.19 5.93
N SER A 91 -4.31 9.10 5.66
CA SER A 91 -5.59 8.72 5.06
C SER A 91 -5.43 8.20 3.63
N SER A 92 -6.42 7.42 3.15
CA SER A 92 -6.43 6.97 1.75
C SER A 92 -6.45 8.16 0.79
N SER A 93 -7.19 9.23 1.12
CA SER A 93 -7.30 10.43 0.28
C SER A 93 -5.94 11.10 -0.01
N VAL A 94 -5.02 11.11 0.96
CA VAL A 94 -3.66 11.61 0.75
C VAL A 94 -2.87 10.64 -0.13
N ASN A 95 -2.99 9.34 0.13
CA ASN A 95 -2.32 8.33 -0.67
C ASN A 95 -2.78 8.40 -2.13
N GLU A 96 -4.08 8.41 -2.40
CA GLU A 96 -4.65 8.55 -3.74
C GLU A 96 -4.18 9.82 -4.44
N ALA A 97 -4.08 10.96 -3.74
CA ALA A 97 -3.55 12.19 -4.31
C ALA A 97 -2.07 12.04 -4.75
N LEU A 98 -1.24 11.42 -3.90
CA LEU A 98 0.17 11.14 -4.23
C LEU A 98 0.30 10.17 -5.41
N TRP A 99 -0.54 9.14 -5.45
CA TRP A 99 -0.52 8.08 -6.46
C TRP A 99 -1.37 8.39 -7.70
N ARG A 100 -2.04 9.55 -7.80
CA ARG A 100 -2.90 9.92 -8.93
C ARG A 100 -2.19 9.86 -10.29
N ARG A 101 -0.90 10.18 -10.33
CA ARG A 101 -0.07 10.12 -11.55
C ARG A 101 0.74 8.83 -11.68
N GLY A 102 0.43 7.82 -10.85
CA GLY A 102 1.10 6.54 -10.78
C GLY A 102 2.36 6.53 -9.92
N LYS A 103 3.19 5.49 -10.10
CA LYS A 103 4.43 5.29 -9.33
C LYS A 103 5.59 6.20 -9.78
N THR A 104 5.55 6.63 -11.04
CA THR A 104 6.66 7.34 -11.72
C THR A 104 6.63 8.85 -11.49
N LYS A 105 5.44 9.42 -11.24
CA LYS A 105 5.26 10.85 -10.99
C LYS A 105 4.31 11.03 -9.81
N THR A 106 4.60 12.05 -9.00
CA THR A 106 3.76 12.52 -7.89
C THR A 106 3.33 13.96 -8.16
N GLU A 107 2.45 14.51 -7.31
CA GLU A 107 2.22 15.95 -7.26
C GLU A 107 3.45 16.73 -6.78
N ARG A 108 3.55 18.01 -7.17
CA ARG A 108 4.67 18.88 -6.75
C ARG A 108 4.42 19.57 -5.40
N ARG A 109 3.16 19.82 -5.06
CA ARG A 109 2.71 20.46 -3.82
C ARG A 109 1.41 19.80 -3.40
N ILE A 110 1.26 19.53 -2.11
CA ILE A 110 0.03 19.02 -1.51
C ILE A 110 -0.24 19.79 -0.22
N SER A 111 -1.49 20.21 -0.01
CA SER A 111 -1.94 20.81 1.24
C SER A 111 -2.49 19.71 2.14
N LEU A 112 -2.04 19.67 3.39
CA LEU A 112 -2.39 18.64 4.35
C LEU A 112 -2.94 19.29 5.61
N ARG A 113 -4.01 18.68 6.13
CA ARG A 113 -4.51 18.91 7.47
C ARG A 113 -3.95 17.80 8.34
N VAL A 114 -3.10 18.16 9.29
CA VAL A 114 -2.47 17.21 10.18
C VAL A 114 -3.06 17.39 11.58
N GLN A 115 -3.52 16.28 12.14
CA GLN A 115 -4.20 16.20 13.42
C GLN A 115 -3.37 15.32 14.37
N LYS A 116 -3.14 15.81 15.58
CA LYS A 116 -2.55 15.00 16.66
C LYS A 116 -3.65 14.52 17.58
N LEU A 117 -3.72 13.20 17.77
CA LEU A 117 -4.65 12.55 18.68
C LEU A 117 -4.03 12.49 20.08
N GLU A 118 -4.87 12.36 21.11
CA GLU A 118 -4.43 12.21 22.51
C GLU A 118 -3.52 10.98 22.71
N SER A 119 -3.72 9.93 21.91
CA SER A 119 -2.89 8.71 21.87
C SER A 119 -1.45 8.94 21.38
N GLY A 120 -1.12 10.14 20.90
CA GLY A 120 0.16 10.48 20.29
C GLY A 120 0.25 10.15 18.80
N VAL A 121 -0.76 9.46 18.25
CA VAL A 121 -0.87 9.14 16.82
C VAL A 121 -1.15 10.40 16.01
N VAL A 122 -0.50 10.52 14.85
CA VAL A 122 -0.69 11.66 13.94
C VAL A 122 -1.48 11.22 12.71
N ARG A 123 -2.68 11.77 12.55
CA ARG A 123 -3.56 11.53 11.40
C ARG A 123 -3.34 12.63 10.35
N VAL A 124 -3.03 12.22 9.12
CA VAL A 124 -2.80 13.15 8.01
C VAL A 124 -3.95 13.04 7.02
N LEU A 125 -4.66 14.15 6.83
CA LEU A 125 -5.76 14.31 5.90
C LEU A 125 -5.37 15.21 4.73
N LYS A 126 -5.98 14.99 3.57
CA LYS A 126 -5.84 15.87 2.42
C LYS A 126 -6.66 17.13 2.67
N ALA A 127 -6.04 18.29 2.54
CA ALA A 127 -6.76 19.56 2.48
C ALA A 127 -6.96 19.94 1.02
N GLU A 128 -8.15 20.44 0.69
CA GLU A 128 -8.37 21.12 -0.58
C GLU A 128 -7.68 22.49 -0.53
N ALA A 129 -7.08 22.89 -1.64
CA ALA A 129 -6.30 24.10 -1.81
C ALA A 129 -6.96 24.98 -2.87
#